data_AF-A0A537P265-F1
#
_entry.id   AF-A0A537P265-F1
#
_cell.length_a   1.000
_cell.length_b   1.000
_cell.length_c   1.000
_cell.angle_alpha   90.00
_cell.angle_beta   90.00
_cell.angle_gamma   90.00
#
_symmetry.space_group_name_H-M   'P 1'
#
loop_
_entity.id
_entity.type
_entity.pdbx_description
1 polymer ?
#
loop_
_entity_poly.entity_id
_entity_poly.type
_entity_poly.pdbx_seq_one_letter_code
_entity_poly.pdbx_strand_id
1 'polypeptide(L)'
;MLTPSLLIDGPSYLIAWNFCRILFGLFVGTAAIVGFALTRLTTPARLLYGALSLPIVLPPESFAGGYYVNFAGIAAGIALLVIDHLRRSSATAKVAMKVVTSNREP
;
A
#
# COMPACT_ATOMS: atom_id res chain seq x y z
N MET A 1 -0.23 -20.92 -22.78
CA MET A 1 0.38 -19.71 -23.36
C MET A 1 0.37 -18.65 -22.28
N LEU A 2 1.55 -18.28 -21.75
CA LEU A 2 1.73 -17.21 -20.77
C LEU A 2 1.71 -15.86 -21.50
N THR A 3 0.63 -15.57 -22.23
CA THR A 3 0.48 -14.26 -22.87
C THR A 3 0.09 -13.29 -21.78
N PRO A 4 0.95 -12.35 -21.36
CA PRO A 4 0.62 -11.43 -20.30
C PRO A 4 -0.61 -10.62 -20.74
N SER A 5 -1.66 -10.61 -19.93
CA SER A 5 -2.82 -9.76 -20.20
C SER A 5 -2.33 -8.32 -20.25
N LEU A 6 -2.44 -7.67 -21.41
CA LEU A 6 -2.32 -6.22 -21.49
C LEU A 6 -3.49 -5.60 -20.71
N LEU A 7 -3.29 -4.39 -20.19
CA LEU A 7 -4.27 -3.70 -19.32
C LEU A 7 -5.71 -3.71 -19.88
N ILE A 8 -5.86 -3.66 -21.21
CA ILE A 8 -7.13 -3.56 -21.95
C ILE A 8 -7.54 -4.89 -22.60
N ASP A 9 -6.74 -5.95 -22.45
CA ASP A 9 -7.00 -7.23 -23.10
C ASP A 9 -7.84 -8.15 -22.21
N GLY A 10 -8.91 -8.70 -22.79
CA GLY A 10 -9.82 -9.64 -22.13
C GLY A 10 -11.14 -9.05 -21.60
N PRO A 11 -11.93 -9.86 -20.89
CA PRO A 11 -13.20 -9.47 -20.28
C PRO A 11 -13.09 -8.19 -19.43
N SER A 12 -14.12 -7.36 -19.47
CA SER A 12 -14.17 -6.07 -18.75
C SER A 12 -13.87 -6.16 -17.26
N TYR A 13 -14.22 -7.27 -16.61
CA TYR A 13 -13.90 -7.49 -15.19
C TYR A 13 -12.40 -7.71 -14.94
N LEU A 14 -11.68 -8.36 -15.86
CA LEU A 14 -10.22 -8.54 -15.76
C LEU A 14 -9.49 -7.22 -16.01
N ILE A 15 -9.99 -6.41 -16.94
CA ILE A 15 -9.48 -5.06 -17.19
C ILE A 15 -9.62 -4.22 -15.91
N ALA A 16 -10.81 -4.17 -15.32
CA ALA A 16 -11.05 -3.42 -14.08
C ALA A 16 -10.17 -3.93 -12.92
N TRP A 17 -10.04 -5.25 -12.78
CA TRP A 17 -9.18 -5.85 -11.76
C TRP A 17 -7.71 -5.47 -11.94
N ASN A 18 -7.16 -5.64 -13.14
CA ASN A 18 -5.78 -5.27 -13.46
C ASN A 18 -5.54 -3.77 -13.29
N PHE A 19 -6.49 -2.94 -13.69
CA PHE A 19 -6.43 -1.50 -13.51
C PHE A 19 -6.35 -1.11 -12.03
N CYS A 20 -7.28 -1.61 -11.20
CA CYS A 20 -7.28 -1.35 -9.74
C CYS A 20 -5.98 -1.82 -9.08
N ARG A 21 -5.51 -3.03 -9.45
CA ARG A 21 -4.27 -3.59 -8.95
C ARG A 21 -3.07 -2.70 -9.27
N ILE A 22 -2.92 -2.29 -10.53
CA ILE A 22 -1.78 -1.48 -10.97
C ILE A 22 -1.84 -0.09 -10.34
N LEU A 23 -3.02 0.53 -10.22
CA LEU A 23 -3.19 1.78 -9.48
C LEU A 23 -2.75 1.64 -8.02
N PHE A 24 -3.13 0.55 -7.36
CA PHE A 24 -2.73 0.30 -5.98
C PHE A 24 -1.22 0.08 -5.86
N GLY A 25 -0.63 -0.75 -6.73
CA GLY A 25 0.82 -0.97 -6.77
C GLY A 25 1.60 0.31 -7.04
N LEU A 26 1.10 1.15 -7.95
CA LEU A 26 1.68 2.46 -8.25
C LEU A 26 1.60 3.38 -7.04
N PHE A 27 0.45 3.48 -6.37
CA PHE A 27 0.31 4.26 -5.14
C PHE A 27 1.33 3.82 -4.07
N VAL A 28 1.42 2.52 -3.81
CA VAL A 28 2.35 1.94 -2.81
C VAL A 28 3.80 2.21 -3.20
N GLY A 29 4.16 2.04 -4.48
CA GLY A 29 5.50 2.33 -4.99
C GLY A 29 5.86 3.82 -4.93
N THR A 30 4.93 4.71 -5.29
CA THR A 30 5.13 6.16 -5.20
C THR A 30 5.32 6.60 -3.75
N ALA A 31 4.56 6.04 -2.80
CA ALA A 31 4.73 6.34 -1.38
C ALA A 31 6.15 6.03 -0.87
N ALA A 32 6.79 4.98 -1.39
CA ALA A 32 8.18 4.65 -1.08
C ALA A 32 9.15 5.75 -1.54
N ILE A 33 8.97 6.27 -2.75
CA ILE A 33 9.85 7.27 -3.35
C ILE A 33 9.61 8.63 -2.71
N VAL A 34 8.36 9.08 -2.65
CA VAL A 34 7.99 10.40 -2.11
C VAL A 34 8.18 10.45 -0.60
N GLY A 35 8.13 9.31 0.09
CA GLY A 35 8.19 9.26 1.55
C GLY A 35 6.90 9.72 2.22
N PHE A 36 5.79 9.65 1.49
CA PHE A 36 4.48 10.06 1.97
C PHE A 36 3.39 9.16 1.40
N ALA A 37 2.62 8.50 2.27
CA ALA A 37 1.41 7.76 1.90
C ALA A 37 0.18 8.50 2.45
N LEU A 38 -0.01 8.39 3.77
CA LEU A 38 -1.01 9.13 4.56
C LEU A 38 -0.34 10.06 5.58
N THR A 39 0.92 9.80 5.89
CA THR A 39 1.79 10.54 6.81
C THR A 39 3.22 10.52 6.24
N ARG A 40 4.13 11.30 6.83
CA ARG A 40 5.56 11.18 6.50
C ARG A 40 6.06 9.79 6.92
N LEU A 41 6.58 9.03 5.97
CA LEU A 41 7.17 7.72 6.21
C LEU A 41 8.61 7.85 6.66
N THR A 42 9.01 7.00 7.61
CA THR A 42 10.41 6.81 7.96
C THR A 42 11.14 6.04 6.85
N THR A 43 12.47 6.13 6.79
CA THR A 43 13.26 5.41 5.78
C THR A 43 12.99 3.90 5.74
N PRO A 44 12.88 3.18 6.88
CA PRO A 44 12.51 1.76 6.86
C PRO A 44 11.11 1.51 6.29
N ALA A 45 10.13 2.37 6.63
CA ALA A 45 8.79 2.25 6.06
C ALA A 45 8.80 2.45 4.55
N ARG A 46 9.59 3.40 4.03
CA ARG A 46 9.76 3.60 2.58
C ARG A 46 10.26 2.34 1.89
N LEU A 47 11.24 1.66 2.48
CA LEU A 47 11.76 0.39 1.94
C LEU A 47 10.68 -0.71 1.93
N LEU A 48 9.88 -0.81 2.99
CA LEU A 48 8.77 -1.78 3.06
C LEU A 48 7.71 -1.51 2.00
N TYR A 49 7.28 -0.26 1.83
CA TYR A 49 6.34 0.11 0.76
C TYR A 49 6.93 -0.20 -0.62
N GLY A 50 8.21 0.12 -0.85
CA GLY A 50 8.90 -0.18 -2.10
C GLY A 50 8.92 -1.69 -2.39
N ALA A 51 9.31 -2.49 -1.40
CA ALA A 51 9.36 -3.95 -1.51
C ALA A 51 7.98 -4.56 -1.75
N LEU A 52 6.92 -4.04 -1.11
CA LEU A 52 5.54 -4.51 -1.30
C LEU A 52 4.95 -4.12 -2.66
N SER A 53 5.43 -3.03 -3.27
CA SER A 53 4.96 -2.63 -4.61
C SER A 53 5.34 -3.64 -5.69
N LEU A 54 6.50 -4.31 -5.55
CA LEU A 54 7.01 -5.28 -6.51
C LEU A 54 6.04 -6.46 -6.75
N PRO A 55 5.62 -7.22 -5.73
CA PRO A 55 4.69 -8.33 -5.93
C PRO A 55 3.30 -7.87 -6.37
N ILE A 56 2.88 -6.64 -6.06
CA ILE A 56 1.59 -6.09 -6.50
C ILE A 56 1.58 -5.78 -8.00
N VAL A 57 2.66 -5.18 -8.52
CA VAL A 57 2.75 -4.76 -9.92
C VAL A 57 3.09 -5.92 -10.85
N LEU A 58 3.86 -6.89 -10.35
CA LEU A 58 4.29 -8.04 -11.13
C LEU A 58 3.08 -8.76 -11.77
N PRO A 59 3.06 -8.99 -13.10
CA PRO A 59 1.94 -9.66 -13.75
C PRO A 59 1.77 -11.08 -13.19
N PRO A 60 0.56 -11.47 -12.75
CA PRO A 60 0.34 -12.78 -12.13
C PRO A 60 0.59 -13.96 -13.09
N GLU A 61 0.56 -13.69 -14.39
CA GLU A 61 0.85 -14.66 -15.47
C GLU A 61 2.34 -14.86 -15.74
N SER A 62 3.24 -14.13 -15.07
CA SER A 62 4.68 -14.23 -15.33
C SER A 62 5.31 -15.55 -14.86
N PHE A 63 4.69 -16.25 -13.90
CA PHE A 63 5.16 -17.56 -13.43
C PHE A 63 4.06 -18.36 -12.72
N ALA A 64 4.26 -19.66 -12.58
CA ALA A 64 3.35 -20.56 -11.86
C ALA A 64 3.20 -20.11 -10.39
N GLY A 65 1.98 -19.72 -10.02
CA GLY A 65 1.67 -19.19 -8.69
C GLY A 65 1.80 -17.67 -8.54
N GLY A 66 2.02 -16.92 -9.62
CA GLY A 66 2.09 -15.46 -9.60
C GLY A 66 0.83 -14.81 -9.01
N TYR A 67 -0.34 -15.41 -9.21
CA TYR A 67 -1.58 -15.00 -8.54
C TYR A 67 -1.48 -14.99 -7.01
N TYR A 68 -0.89 -16.03 -6.39
CA TYR A 68 -0.73 -16.09 -4.93
C TYR A 68 0.20 -15.00 -4.41
N VAL A 69 1.33 -14.78 -5.11
CA VAL A 69 2.28 -13.71 -4.78
C VAL A 69 1.61 -12.34 -4.87
N ASN A 70 0.78 -12.16 -5.88
CA ASN A 70 0.08 -10.92 -6.12
C ASN A 70 -0.97 -10.63 -5.04
N PHE A 71 -1.79 -11.61 -4.69
CA PHE A 71 -2.74 -11.49 -3.57
C PHE A 71 -2.03 -11.25 -2.24
N ALA A 72 -0.91 -11.94 -1.98
CA ALA A 72 -0.11 -11.71 -0.78
C ALA A 72 0.44 -10.27 -0.73
N GLY A 73 0.94 -9.76 -1.85
CA GLY A 73 1.41 -8.38 -1.98
C GLY A 73 0.29 -7.37 -1.71
N ILE A 74 -0.89 -7.56 -2.32
CA ILE A 74 -2.05 -6.67 -2.13
C ILE A 74 -2.49 -6.69 -0.67
N ALA A 75 -2.66 -7.89 -0.09
CA ALA A 75 -3.09 -8.04 1.30
C ALA A 75 -2.10 -7.40 2.28
N ALA A 76 -0.79 -7.63 2.10
CA ALA A 76 0.24 -7.03 2.92
C ALA A 76 0.32 -5.51 2.74
N GLY A 77 0.15 -5.00 1.53
CA GLY A 77 0.09 -3.56 1.24
C GLY A 77 -1.09 -2.88 1.93
N ILE A 78 -2.28 -3.49 1.86
CA ILE A 78 -3.48 -3.00 2.56
C ILE A 78 -3.25 -3.03 4.07
N ALA A 79 -2.74 -4.14 4.60
CA ALA A 79 -2.48 -4.27 6.04
C ALA A 79 -1.50 -3.19 6.54
N LEU A 80 -0.43 -2.92 5.80
CA LEU A 80 0.55 -1.88 6.16
C LEU A 80 -0.09 -0.49 6.17
N LEU A 81 -0.88 -0.17 5.13
CA LEU A 81 -1.64 1.08 5.04
C LEU A 81 -2.60 1.27 6.21
N VAL A 82 -3.34 0.22 6.57
CA VAL A 82 -4.27 0.23 7.70
C VAL A 82 -3.52 0.43 9.01
N ILE A 83 -2.40 -0.27 9.22
CA ILE A 83 -1.57 -0.12 10.41
C ILE A 83 -1.06 1.32 10.54
N ASP A 84 -0.57 1.92 9.46
CA ASP A 84 -0.11 3.31 9.45
C ASP A 84 -1.25 4.28 9.75
N HIS A 85 -2.44 4.03 9.20
CA HIS A 85 -3.64 4.83 9.46
C HIS A 85 -4.07 4.77 10.94
N LEU A 86 -4.04 3.58 11.56
CA LEU A 86 -4.39 3.40 12.97
C LEU A 86 -3.35 4.01 13.92
N ARG A 87 -2.06 3.90 13.57
CA ARG A 87 -0.95 4.53 14.31
C ARG A 87 -1.06 6.06 14.29
N ARG A 88 -1.46 6.65 13.15
CA ARG A 88 -1.74 8.08 13.05
C ARG A 88 -2.84 8.52 14.02
N SER A 89 -3.98 7.84 13.99
CA SER A 89 -5.14 8.20 14.82
C SER A 89 -4.78 8.18 16.31
N SER A 90 -3.98 7.19 16.73
CA SER A 90 -3.46 7.09 18.09
C SER A 90 -2.46 8.20 18.45
N ALA A 91 -1.59 8.61 17.51
CA ALA A 91 -0.63 9.68 17.74
C ALA A 91 -1.32 11.05 17.90
N THR A 92 -2.33 11.34 17.06
CA THR A 92 -3.13 12.58 17.18
C THR A 92 -3.88 12.63 18.50
N ALA A 93 -4.48 11.51 18.94
CA ALA A 93 -5.18 11.42 20.23
C ALA A 93 -4.23 11.66 21.43
N LYS A 94 -3.02 11.08 21.42
CA LYS A 94 -2.02 11.30 22.47
C LYS A 94 -1.58 12.76 22.59
N VAL A 95 -1.39 13.45 21.45
CA VAL A 95 -1.01 14.88 21.44
C VAL A 95 -2.13 15.75 22.02
N ALA A 96 -3.39 15.51 21.61
CA ALA A 96 -4.54 16.24 22.15
C ALA A 96 -4.66 16.08 23.67
N MET A 97 -4.48 14.86 24.19
CA MET A 97 -4.50 14.59 25.63
C MET A 97 -3.38 15.35 26.37
N LYS A 98 -2.16 15.34 25.83
CA LYS A 98 -1.01 16.06 26.44
C LYS A 98 -1.24 17.57 26.52
N VAL A 99 -1.85 18.16 25.49
CA VAL A 99 -2.22 19.59 25.50
C VAL A 99 -3.25 19.88 26.58
N VAL A 100 -4.27 19.02 26.72
CA VAL A 100 -5.30 19.18 27.76
C VAL A 100 -4.72 19.05 29.17
N THR A 101 -3.78 18.13 29.42
CA THR A 101 -3.17 17.98 30.74
C THR A 101 -2.21 19.12 31.08
N SER A 102 -1.43 19.60 30.10
CA SER A 102 -0.50 20.73 30.31
C SER A 102 -1.21 22.04 30.61
N ASN A 103 -2.41 22.26 30.05
CA ASN A 103 -3.19 23.48 30.26
C ASN A 103 -3.99 23.46 31.59
N ARG A 104 -3.83 22.40 32.40
CA ARG A 104 -4.45 22.24 33.73
C ARG A 104 -3.46 22.45 34.88
N GLU A 105 -2.18 22.66 34.59
CA GLU A 105 -1.19 23.06 35.59
C GLU A 105 -1.16 24.60 35.68
N PRO A 106 -1.47 25.20 36.84
CA PRO A 106 -1.53 26.64 37.04
C PRO A 106 -0.16 27.32 37.12
#